data_AF-A0A822HVZ7-F1
#
_entry.id   AF-A0A822HVZ7-F1
#
_cell.length_a   1.000
_cell.length_b   1.000
_cell.length_c   1.000
_cell.angle_alpha   90.00
_cell.angle_beta   90.00
_cell.angle_gamma   90.00
#
_symmetry.space_group_name_H-M   'P 1'
#
loop_
_entity.id
_entity.type
_entity.pdbx_description
1 polymer ?
#
loop_
_entity_poly.entity_id
_entity_poly.type
_entity_poly.pdbx_seq_one_letter_code
_entity_poly.pdbx_strand_id
1 'polypeptide(L)'
;GTFPQGETTGTGESIETGETTAAAGTRGKTETAGTGETIGTAQTPIPTGTLGRAETTGTGETIGTGHATTTTGTPGISETTGTGETIGTGQTPIATGTSARGETTGT
;
A
#
# COMPACT_ATOMS: atom_id res chain seq x y z
N GLY A 1 15.29 15.82 3.63
CA GLY A 1 14.59 15.44 2.39
C GLY A 1 13.13 15.22 2.72
N THR A 2 12.24 15.69 1.87
CA THR A 2 10.79 15.44 1.96
C THR A 2 10.48 14.03 1.43
N PHE A 3 9.61 13.31 2.12
CA PHE A 3 9.15 11.97 1.75
C PHE A 3 7.68 12.10 1.32
N PRO A 4 7.34 11.84 0.04
CA PRO A 4 5.95 11.94 -0.40
C PRO A 4 5.09 10.88 0.29
N GLN A 5 3.92 11.32 0.73
CA GLN A 5 2.89 10.52 1.39
C GLN A 5 1.55 10.74 0.70
N GLY A 6 0.83 9.66 0.44
CA GLY A 6 -0.58 9.68 0.05
C GLY A 6 -1.39 9.00 1.13
N GLU A 7 -2.39 9.67 1.69
CA GLU A 7 -3.22 9.11 2.76
C GLU A 7 -4.69 9.47 2.49
N THR A 8 -5.57 8.49 2.64
CA THR A 8 -7.01 8.70 2.58
C THR A 8 -7.71 7.90 3.68
N THR A 9 -8.75 8.50 4.27
CA THR A 9 -9.48 7.89 5.37
C THR A 9 -11.00 7.96 5.17
N GLY A 10 -11.69 6.89 5.55
CA GLY A 10 -13.15 6.76 5.46
C GLY A 10 -13.82 6.31 6.77
N THR A 11 -15.14 6.46 6.82
CA THR A 11 -15.99 6.04 7.95
C THR A 11 -17.27 5.40 7.45
N GLY A 12 -17.73 4.34 8.11
CA GLY A 12 -18.92 3.58 7.72
C GLY A 12 -18.59 2.59 6.61
N GLU A 13 -19.45 2.53 5.59
CA GLU A 13 -19.12 1.92 4.29
C GLU A 13 -18.35 2.94 3.47
N SER A 14 -17.08 2.66 3.16
CA SER A 14 -16.23 3.60 2.45
C SER A 14 -15.34 2.95 1.39
N ILE A 15 -15.04 3.75 0.36
CA ILE A 15 -14.11 3.42 -0.72
C ILE A 15 -12.99 4.46 -0.70
N GLU A 16 -11.76 4.01 -0.53
CA GLU A 16 -10.58 4.85 -0.44
C GLU A 16 -9.58 4.53 -1.54
N THR A 17 -9.02 5.59 -2.13
CA THR A 17 -7.98 5.50 -3.15
C THR A 17 -6.84 6.41 -2.73
N GLY A 18 -5.72 5.80 -2.33
CA GLY A 18 -4.49 6.49 -2.00
C GLY A 18 -3.49 6.33 -3.12
N GLU A 19 -2.84 7.42 -3.52
CA GLU A 19 -1.70 7.39 -4.44
C GLU A 19 -0.62 8.36 -3.99
N THR A 20 0.64 7.96 -4.15
CA THR A 20 1.79 8.85 -4.02
C THR A 20 2.85 8.48 -5.03
N THR A 21 3.77 9.39 -5.33
CA THR A 21 4.94 9.10 -6.18
C THR A 21 6.22 9.54 -5.48
N ALA A 22 7.15 8.61 -5.28
CA ALA A 22 8.45 8.91 -4.69
C ALA A 22 9.43 9.52 -5.70
N ALA A 23 10.34 10.36 -5.20
CA ALA A 23 11.51 10.81 -5.95
C ALA A 23 12.68 9.84 -5.74
N ALA A 24 13.61 9.76 -6.70
CA ALA A 24 14.78 8.89 -6.60
C ALA A 24 15.62 9.20 -5.34
N GLY A 25 16.09 8.14 -4.67
CA GLY A 25 16.87 8.27 -3.42
C GLY A 25 16.04 8.71 -2.20
N THR A 26 14.71 8.65 -2.28
CA THR A 26 13.82 8.99 -1.16
C THR A 26 13.05 7.77 -0.63
N ARG A 27 11.93 8.01 0.05
CA ARG A 27 10.97 7.00 0.50
C ARG A 27 9.57 7.48 0.12
N GLY A 28 8.74 6.58 -0.39
CA GLY A 28 7.32 6.85 -0.66
C GLY A 28 6.44 5.96 0.20
N LYS A 29 5.33 6.53 0.70
CA LYS A 29 4.33 5.75 1.43
C LYS A 29 2.94 6.13 0.96
N THR A 30 2.09 5.14 0.73
CA THR A 30 0.68 5.37 0.45
C THR A 30 -0.16 4.50 1.36
N GLU A 31 -1.20 5.08 1.96
CA GLU A 31 -2.11 4.41 2.87
C GLU A 31 -3.56 4.75 2.57
N THR A 32 -4.40 3.73 2.63
CA THR A 32 -5.86 3.84 2.72
C THR A 32 -6.31 3.25 4.04
N ALA A 33 -7.17 3.95 4.77
CA ALA A 33 -7.73 3.45 6.03
C ALA A 33 -9.22 3.71 6.17
N GLY A 34 -9.97 2.75 6.71
CA GLY A 34 -11.41 2.89 6.94
C GLY A 34 -11.83 2.41 8.32
N THR A 35 -12.91 2.99 8.84
CA THR A 35 -13.62 2.46 10.01
C THR A 35 -14.96 1.90 9.54
N GLY A 36 -15.23 0.62 9.83
CA GLY A 36 -16.39 -0.09 9.25
C GLY A 36 -16.00 -0.92 8.02
N GLU A 37 -16.93 -1.09 7.08
CA GLU A 37 -16.74 -1.85 5.84
C GLU A 37 -15.94 -1.01 4.84
N THR A 38 -14.76 -1.49 4.45
CA THR A 38 -13.75 -0.69 3.75
C THR A 38 -13.32 -1.36 2.46
N ILE A 39 -13.35 -0.62 1.35
CA ILE A 39 -12.71 -1.01 0.08
C ILE A 39 -11.58 -0.04 -0.25
N GLY A 40 -10.34 -0.44 0.02
CA GLY A 40 -9.19 0.43 -0.14
C GLY A 40 -8.23 0.00 -1.24
N THR A 41 -7.71 0.97 -1.99
CA THR A 41 -6.59 0.77 -2.92
C THR A 41 -5.45 1.74 -2.61
N ALA A 42 -4.25 1.21 -2.39
CA ALA A 42 -3.05 2.02 -2.16
C ALA A 42 -2.02 1.73 -3.24
N GLN A 43 -1.55 2.79 -3.92
CA GLN A 43 -0.53 2.65 -4.97
C GLN A 43 0.69 3.55 -4.74
N THR A 44 1.87 2.96 -4.93
CA THR A 44 3.15 3.65 -4.73
C THR A 44 4.14 3.24 -5.82
N PRO A 45 4.40 4.08 -6.84
CA PRO A 45 5.52 3.92 -7.75
C PRO A 45 6.86 4.28 -7.08
N ILE A 46 7.87 3.42 -7.26
CA ILE A 46 9.16 3.46 -6.56
C ILE A 46 10.30 3.56 -7.58
N PRO A 47 10.89 4.75 -7.79
CA PRO A 47 12.06 4.91 -8.66
C PRO A 47 13.32 4.37 -8.00
N THR A 48 14.40 4.26 -8.77
CA THR A 48 15.66 3.62 -8.34
C THR A 48 16.26 4.26 -7.07
N GLY A 49 16.89 3.43 -6.23
CA GLY A 49 17.47 3.84 -4.94
C GLY A 49 16.46 4.23 -3.85
N THR A 50 15.17 3.92 -4.02
CA THR A 50 14.07 4.30 -3.14
C THR A 50 13.48 3.08 -2.43
N LEU A 51 12.90 3.27 -1.25
CA LEU A 51 12.02 2.29 -0.59
C LEU A 51 10.58 2.79 -0.68
N GLY A 52 9.63 1.92 -1.03
CA GLY A 52 8.22 2.31 -0.97
C GLY A 52 7.30 1.26 -0.36
N ARG A 53 6.19 1.77 0.17
CA ARG A 53 5.16 0.97 0.84
C ARG A 53 3.78 1.42 0.38
N ALA A 54 2.88 0.46 0.19
CA ALA A 54 1.47 0.68 -0.10
C ALA A 54 0.62 -0.14 0.87
N GLU A 55 -0.30 0.48 1.59
CA GLU A 55 -1.07 -0.19 2.64
C GLU A 55 -2.56 0.11 2.57
N THR A 56 -3.37 -0.90 2.87
CA THR A 56 -4.80 -0.74 3.12
C THR A 56 -5.14 -1.31 4.49
N THR A 57 -5.85 -0.54 5.31
CA THR A 57 -6.23 -0.94 6.67
C THR A 57 -7.72 -0.72 6.94
N GLY A 58 -8.40 -1.64 7.63
CA GLY A 58 -9.79 -1.44 8.06
C GLY A 58 -10.10 -2.04 9.43
N THR A 59 -11.08 -1.46 10.14
CA THR A 59 -11.54 -1.99 11.45
C THR A 59 -12.80 -2.87 11.37
N GLY A 60 -13.39 -3.02 10.19
CA GLY A 60 -14.51 -3.93 9.89
C GLY A 60 -14.14 -4.92 8.79
N GLU A 61 -15.12 -5.32 7.97
CA GLU A 61 -14.84 -6.10 6.76
C GLU A 61 -13.99 -5.25 5.82
N THR A 62 -12.89 -5.82 5.33
CA THR A 62 -11.90 -5.08 4.56
C THR A 62 -11.59 -5.79 3.26
N ILE A 63 -11.78 -5.10 2.15
CA ILE A 63 -11.28 -5.51 0.84
C ILE A 63 -10.16 -4.54 0.45
N GLY A 64 -8.92 -5.02 0.39
CA GLY A 64 -7.77 -4.15 0.14
C GLY A 64 -6.87 -4.60 -1.00
N THR A 65 -6.35 -3.63 -1.73
CA THR A 65 -5.25 -3.88 -2.67
C THR A 65 -4.11 -2.91 -2.42
N GLY A 66 -2.94 -3.47 -2.07
CA GLY A 66 -1.70 -2.71 -1.98
C GLY A 66 -0.85 -2.97 -3.22
N HIS A 67 -0.40 -1.92 -3.89
CA HIS A 67 0.44 -2.04 -5.07
C HIS A 67 1.68 -1.14 -5.02
N ALA A 68 2.84 -1.73 -4.79
CA ALA A 68 4.14 -1.06 -4.78
C ALA A 68 4.94 -1.43 -6.03
N THR A 69 4.95 -0.56 -7.05
CA THR A 69 5.69 -0.83 -8.30
C THR A 69 7.15 -0.42 -8.17
N THR A 70 8.09 -1.37 -8.24
CA THR A 70 9.52 -1.09 -8.08
C THR A 70 10.29 -1.09 -9.40
N THR A 71 11.41 -0.38 -9.39
CA THR A 71 12.45 -0.45 -10.43
C THR A 71 13.61 -1.34 -9.96
N THR A 72 14.50 -1.71 -10.89
CA THR A 72 15.65 -2.59 -10.60
C THR A 72 16.48 -2.03 -9.44
N GLY A 73 16.84 -2.87 -8.48
CA GLY A 73 17.60 -2.46 -7.29
C GLY A 73 16.82 -1.79 -6.14
N THR A 74 15.48 -1.70 -6.21
CA THR A 74 14.64 -1.14 -5.13
C THR A 74 13.68 -2.10 -4.45
N PRO A 75 13.66 -2.16 -3.10
CA PRO A 75 12.67 -2.92 -2.34
C PRO A 75 11.29 -2.24 -2.33
N GLY A 76 10.24 -3.05 -2.32
CA GLY A 76 8.85 -2.60 -2.21
C GLY A 76 8.03 -3.52 -1.30
N ILE A 77 7.08 -2.93 -0.58
CA ILE A 77 6.21 -3.64 0.36
C ILE A 77 4.76 -3.23 0.08
N SER A 78 3.87 -4.22 0.00
CA SER A 78 2.44 -3.98 -0.15
C SER A 78 1.68 -4.79 0.90
N GLU A 79 0.80 -4.16 1.67
CA GLU A 79 0.13 -4.81 2.79
C GLU A 79 -1.37 -4.48 2.81
N THR A 80 -2.18 -5.45 3.21
CA THR A 80 -3.61 -5.26 3.50
C THR A 80 -3.91 -5.85 4.87
N THR A 81 -4.49 -5.06 5.77
CA THR A 81 -4.79 -5.50 7.14
C THR A 81 -6.23 -5.16 7.51
N GLY A 82 -6.93 -6.08 8.18
CA GLY A 82 -8.22 -5.79 8.79
C GLY A 82 -8.41 -6.50 10.13
N THR A 83 -9.23 -5.93 11.01
CA THR A 83 -9.62 -6.61 12.26
C THR A 83 -10.86 -7.48 12.12
N GLY A 84 -11.62 -7.34 11.03
CA GLY A 84 -12.71 -8.23 10.63
C GLY A 84 -12.32 -9.14 9.46
N GLU A 85 -13.33 -9.69 8.76
CA GLU A 85 -13.10 -10.48 7.54
C GLU A 85 -12.31 -9.66 6.52
N THR A 86 -11.14 -10.18 6.14
CA THR A 86 -10.21 -9.44 5.29
C THR A 86 -9.88 -10.22 4.03
N ILE A 87 -10.18 -9.61 2.89
CA ILE A 87 -9.74 -10.08 1.58
C ILE A 87 -8.78 -9.05 1.05
N GLY A 88 -7.58 -9.49 0.66
CA GLY A 88 -6.64 -8.54 0.12
C GLY A 88 -5.54 -9.14 -0.72
N THR A 89 -4.95 -8.28 -1.55
CA THR A 89 -3.78 -8.63 -2.35
C THR A 89 -2.71 -7.56 -2.17
N GLY A 90 -1.55 -7.97 -1.66
CA GLY A 90 -0.33 -7.19 -1.73
C GLY A 90 0.45 -7.58 -2.99
N GLN A 91 0.59 -6.68 -3.96
CA GLN A 91 1.37 -6.90 -5.16
C GLN A 91 2.53 -5.94 -5.24
N THR A 92 3.72 -6.49 -5.41
CA THR A 92 4.92 -5.69 -5.62
C THR A 92 5.63 -6.24 -6.86
N PRO A 93 5.30 -5.75 -8.07
CA PRO A 93 5.95 -6.18 -9.29
C PRO A 93 7.45 -5.91 -9.20
N ILE A 94 8.24 -6.96 -9.38
CA ILE A 94 9.68 -6.93 -9.18
C ILE A 94 10.38 -6.75 -10.52
N ALA A 95 11.15 -5.67 -10.66
CA ALA A 95 12.26 -5.66 -11.63
C ALA A 95 13.48 -6.37 -11.00
N THR A 96 14.18 -7.19 -11.78
CA THR A 96 15.26 -8.10 -11.36
C THR A 96 16.21 -7.54 -10.27
N GLY A 97 16.67 -8.40 -9.36
CA GLY A 97 17.68 -8.04 -8.35
C GLY A 97 17.15 -7.32 -7.10
N THR A 98 15.88 -7.51 -6.75
CA THR A 98 15.27 -6.86 -5.57
C THR A 98 14.39 -7.81 -4.77
N SER A 99 14.08 -7.42 -3.53
CA SER A 99 13.18 -8.15 -2.63
C SER A 99 11.84 -7.41 -2.56
N ALA A 100 10.76 -8.17 -2.67
CA ALA A 100 9.40 -7.68 -2.70
C ALA A 100 8.57 -8.50 -1.70
N ARG A 101 7.72 -7.81 -0.93
CA ARG A 101 6.82 -8.46 0.04
C ARG A 101 5.40 -7.97 -0.19
N GLY A 102 4.48 -8.92 -0.24
CA GLY A 102 3.04 -8.70 -0.33
C GLY A 102 2.37 -9.50 0.78
N GLU A 103 1.60 -8.87 1.66
CA GLU A 103 0.91 -9.57 2.75
C GLU A 103 -0.53 -9.11 2.93
N THR A 104 -1.37 -10.06 3.37
CA THR A 104 -2.75 -9.82 3.76
C THR A 104 -2.94 -10.45 5.13
N THR A 105 -3.43 -9.67 6.10
CA THR A 105 -3.70 -10.13 7.47
C THR A 105 -5.11 -9.75 7.89
N GLY A 106 -5.88 -10.71 8.39
CA GLY A 106 -7.18 -10.50 9.01
C GLY A 106 -7.76 -11.79 9.56
N THR A 107 -8.94 -11.70 10.17
CA THR A 107 -9.65 -12.87 10.72
C THR A 107 -10.45 -13.61 9.67
#